data_AF-A0A8S3I469-F1
#
_entry.id   AF-A0A8S3I469-F1
#
_cell.length_a   1.000
_cell.length_b   1.000
_cell.length_c   1.000
_cell.angle_alpha   90.00
_cell.angle_beta   90.00
_cell.angle_gamma   90.00
#
_symmetry.space_group_name_H-M   'P 1'
#
loop_
_entity.id
_entity.type
_entity.pdbx_description
1 polymer ?
#
loop_
_entity_poly.entity_id
_entity_poly.type
_entity_poly.pdbx_seq_one_letter_code
_entity_poly.pdbx_strand_id
1 'polypeptide(L)'
;IRSLYAGSCQLNITLPLWDGYFQHADQFFAFFLALVLLMFAKEQLLEMAGKEKNEIISYLSKAPSNLSANDLDDFCSLANHYASNTPQSFRKEFYSCLFSETDRSFSQKAYSIYQALCLPVSVQELLQANQLGGTAGVRYFIIDCRPAEQYNSKHLYTAFHLDANLLLEDPKEFAGTVDALLAAQRHAIDA
;
A
#
# COMPACT_ATOMS: atom_id res chain seq x y z
N ILE A 1 -13.59 -5.89 9.26
CA ILE A 1 -12.99 -6.85 8.31
C ILE A 1 -13.49 -8.29 8.52
N ARG A 2 -13.35 -8.91 9.70
CA ARG A 2 -13.78 -10.31 9.94
C ARG A 2 -15.22 -10.63 9.55
N SER A 3 -16.15 -9.69 9.76
CA SER A 3 -17.56 -9.86 9.40
C SER A 3 -17.90 -9.29 8.02
N LEU A 4 -16.91 -8.85 7.22
CA LEU A 4 -17.11 -8.06 6.00
C LEU A 4 -18.19 -6.97 6.16
N TYR A 5 -18.07 -6.21 7.26
CA TYR A 5 -18.98 -5.11 7.64
C TYR A 5 -20.41 -5.48 8.05
N ALA A 6 -20.82 -6.75 7.99
CA ALA A 6 -22.15 -7.18 8.42
C ALA A 6 -22.46 -6.92 9.91
N GLY A 7 -21.44 -6.80 10.76
CA GLY A 7 -21.61 -6.46 12.18
C GLY A 7 -21.79 -4.95 12.46
N SER A 8 -21.53 -4.09 11.47
CA SER A 8 -21.56 -2.63 11.60
C SER A 8 -22.58 -1.97 10.68
N CYS A 9 -22.87 -2.57 9.53
CA CYS A 9 -23.79 -2.04 8.52
C CYS A 9 -25.18 -2.69 8.62
N GLN A 10 -26.19 -1.97 8.15
CA GLN A 10 -27.54 -2.53 7.96
C GLN A 10 -27.57 -3.48 6.75
N LEU A 11 -28.60 -4.33 6.67
CA LEU A 11 -28.72 -5.36 5.63
C LEU A 11 -28.82 -4.78 4.21
N ASN A 12 -29.51 -3.63 4.06
CA ASN A 12 -29.63 -2.89 2.80
C ASN A 12 -28.29 -2.35 2.27
N ILE A 13 -27.28 -2.22 3.12
CA ILE A 13 -25.91 -1.85 2.75
C ILE A 13 -25.02 -3.08 2.60
N THR A 14 -25.18 -4.04 3.50
CA THR A 14 -24.33 -5.24 3.57
C THR A 14 -24.50 -6.11 2.33
N LEU A 15 -25.74 -6.33 1.86
CA LEU A 15 -25.98 -7.21 0.71
C LEU A 15 -25.37 -6.65 -0.59
N PRO A 16 -25.63 -5.39 -1.01
CA PRO A 16 -25.01 -4.88 -2.24
C PRO A 16 -23.48 -4.76 -2.12
N LEU A 17 -22.97 -4.45 -0.93
CA LEU A 17 -21.53 -4.44 -0.68
C LEU A 17 -20.92 -5.83 -0.85
N TRP A 18 -21.60 -6.87 -0.40
CA TRP A 18 -21.18 -8.26 -0.58
C TRP A 18 -21.27 -8.70 -2.04
N ASP A 19 -22.31 -8.29 -2.76
CA ASP A 19 -22.42 -8.53 -4.20
C ASP A 19 -21.21 -7.96 -4.93
N GLY A 20 -20.86 -6.69 -4.67
CA GLY A 20 -19.66 -6.05 -5.22
C GLY A 20 -18.37 -6.75 -4.81
N TYR A 21 -18.22 -7.12 -3.53
CA TYR A 21 -17.04 -7.82 -3.01
C TYR A 21 -16.85 -9.20 -3.66
N PHE A 22 -17.91 -10.01 -3.71
CA PHE A 22 -17.84 -11.37 -4.25
C PHE A 22 -17.69 -11.38 -5.78
N GLN A 23 -18.26 -10.40 -6.48
CA GLN A 23 -18.06 -10.24 -7.92
C GLN A 23 -16.60 -9.94 -8.29
N HIS A 24 -15.87 -9.20 -7.44
CA HIS A 24 -14.44 -8.93 -7.64
C HIS A 24 -13.54 -10.16 -7.46
N ALA A 25 -14.00 -11.18 -6.72
CA ALA A 25 -13.28 -12.44 -6.48
C ALA A 25 -11.83 -12.28 -5.95
N ASP A 26 -11.54 -11.21 -5.20
CA ASP A 26 -10.23 -10.95 -4.57
C ASP A 26 -10.34 -10.89 -3.04
N GLN A 27 -9.66 -11.81 -2.36
CA GLN A 27 -9.63 -11.88 -0.89
C GLN A 27 -9.03 -10.61 -0.25
N PHE A 28 -8.05 -9.99 -0.91
CA PHE A 28 -7.40 -8.77 -0.43
C PHE A 28 -8.26 -7.52 -0.60
N PHE A 29 -9.35 -7.59 -1.39
CA PHE A 29 -10.23 -6.45 -1.63
C PHE A 29 -10.79 -5.85 -0.33
N ALA A 30 -10.93 -6.66 0.73
CA ALA A 30 -11.41 -6.23 2.03
C ALA A 30 -10.49 -5.18 2.69
N PHE A 31 -9.18 -5.23 2.42
CA PHE A 31 -8.23 -4.23 2.90
C PHE A 31 -8.39 -2.90 2.17
N PHE A 32 -8.68 -2.93 0.87
CA PHE A 32 -8.92 -1.71 0.08
C PHE A 32 -10.25 -1.05 0.44
N LEU A 33 -11.31 -1.83 0.70
CA LEU A 33 -12.56 -1.30 1.25
C LEU A 33 -12.31 -0.63 2.62
N ALA A 34 -11.48 -1.23 3.48
CA ALA A 34 -11.12 -0.64 4.76
C ALA A 34 -10.30 0.64 4.61
N LEU A 35 -9.39 0.69 3.63
CA LEU A 35 -8.61 1.88 3.30
C LEU A 35 -9.52 3.02 2.85
N VAL A 36 -10.49 2.77 1.98
CA VAL A 36 -11.43 3.82 1.53
C VAL A 36 -12.27 4.34 2.69
N LEU A 37 -12.75 3.47 3.59
CA LEU A 37 -13.44 3.91 4.81
C LEU A 37 -12.56 4.80 5.69
N LEU A 38 -11.27 4.44 5.85
CA LEU A 38 -10.32 5.26 6.59
C LEU A 38 -10.08 6.61 5.90
N MET A 39 -10.02 6.64 4.57
CA MET A 39 -9.89 7.86 3.79
C MET A 39 -11.10 8.79 3.95
N PHE A 40 -12.32 8.25 4.00
CA PHE A 40 -13.52 9.05 4.29
C PHE A 40 -13.53 9.61 5.72
N ALA A 41 -12.94 8.89 6.67
CA ALA A 41 -12.79 9.33 8.05
C ALA A 41 -11.59 10.28 8.27
N LYS A 42 -10.68 10.43 7.29
CA LYS A 42 -9.38 11.08 7.45
C LYS A 42 -9.47 12.49 8.04
N GLU A 43 -10.25 13.37 7.44
CA GLU A 43 -10.32 14.78 7.87
C GLU A 43 -10.85 14.89 9.30
N GLN A 44 -11.89 14.13 9.63
CA GLN A 44 -12.43 14.09 11.00
C GLN A 44 -11.42 13.51 12.00
N LEU A 45 -10.63 12.50 11.60
CA LEU A 45 -9.59 11.93 12.47
C LEU A 45 -8.48 12.93 12.77
N LEU A 46 -8.12 13.77 11.80
CA LEU A 46 -7.14 14.85 11.99
C LEU A 46 -7.68 15.93 12.94
N GLU A 47 -8.97 16.26 12.87
CA GLU A 47 -9.63 17.17 13.82
C GLU A 47 -9.74 16.57 15.24
N MET A 48 -9.81 15.25 15.36
CA MET A 48 -9.84 14.53 16.62
C MET A 48 -8.45 14.37 17.26
N ALA A 49 -7.40 15.01 16.72
CA ALA A 49 -6.06 15.00 17.30
C ALA A 49 -6.09 15.52 18.75
N GLY A 50 -5.53 14.72 19.67
CA GLY A 50 -5.50 15.03 21.11
C GLY A 50 -6.69 14.50 21.92
N LYS A 51 -7.69 13.87 21.27
CA LYS A 51 -8.76 13.15 21.98
C LYS A 51 -8.28 11.79 22.50
N GLU A 52 -9.02 11.27 23.47
CA GLU A 52 -8.77 9.96 24.06
C GLU A 52 -8.86 8.84 23.01
N LYS A 53 -7.93 7.88 23.10
CA LYS A 53 -7.83 6.74 22.16
C LYS A 53 -9.16 6.00 21.98
N ASN A 54 -9.92 5.84 23.07
CA ASN A 54 -11.19 5.13 23.04
C ASN A 54 -12.27 5.87 22.24
N GLU A 55 -12.26 7.21 22.25
CA GLU A 55 -13.20 8.01 21.46
C GLU A 55 -12.93 7.83 19.96
N ILE A 56 -11.65 7.84 19.57
CA ILE A 56 -11.20 7.61 18.19
C ILE A 56 -11.60 6.19 17.73
N ILE A 57 -11.36 5.17 18.56
CA ILE A 57 -11.74 3.78 18.27
C ILE A 57 -13.27 3.66 18.11
N SER A 58 -14.04 4.30 18.99
CA SER A 58 -15.50 4.30 18.92
C SER A 58 -16.01 4.97 17.64
N TYR A 59 -15.38 6.06 17.20
CA TYR A 59 -15.72 6.73 15.95
C TYR A 59 -15.43 5.83 14.74
N LEU A 60 -14.21 5.29 14.64
CA LEU A 60 -13.81 4.39 13.56
C LEU A 60 -14.69 3.13 13.47
N SER A 61 -15.08 2.58 14.62
CA SER A 61 -15.95 1.38 14.66
C SER A 61 -17.35 1.64 14.09
N LYS A 62 -17.80 2.91 14.09
CA LYS A 62 -19.08 3.35 13.52
C LYS A 62 -18.96 3.89 12.09
N ALA A 63 -17.75 4.13 11.58
CA ALA A 63 -17.56 4.64 10.23
C ALA A 63 -18.28 3.83 9.13
N PRO A 64 -18.29 2.48 9.16
CA PRO A 64 -19.00 1.69 8.14
C PRO A 64 -20.51 1.91 8.11
N SER A 65 -21.14 2.25 9.25
CA SER A 65 -22.60 2.44 9.31
C SER A 65 -23.07 3.71 8.61
N ASN A 66 -22.15 4.61 8.26
CA ASN A 66 -22.46 5.85 7.56
C ASN A 66 -22.48 5.68 6.03
N LEU A 67 -22.21 4.47 5.51
CA LEU A 67 -22.30 4.18 4.09
C LEU A 67 -23.76 4.26 3.61
N SER A 68 -23.97 4.97 2.51
CA SER A 68 -25.25 5.02 1.79
C SER A 68 -25.28 3.97 0.69
N ALA A 69 -26.46 3.36 0.45
CA ALA A 69 -26.64 2.35 -0.59
C ALA A 69 -26.32 2.91 -1.99
N ASN A 70 -26.58 4.20 -2.20
CA ASN A 70 -26.37 4.86 -3.49
C ASN A 70 -24.89 5.05 -3.83
N ASP A 71 -24.00 5.03 -2.83
CA ASP A 71 -22.59 5.35 -3.01
C ASP A 71 -21.70 4.08 -3.06
N LEU A 72 -22.30 2.89 -3.01
CA LEU A 72 -21.57 1.63 -2.90
C LEU A 72 -20.78 1.27 -4.16
N ASP A 73 -21.29 1.63 -5.34
CA ASP A 73 -20.59 1.39 -6.61
C ASP A 73 -19.34 2.27 -6.72
N ASP A 74 -19.45 3.54 -6.33
CA ASP A 74 -18.32 4.47 -6.28
C ASP A 74 -17.32 4.05 -5.20
N PHE A 75 -17.82 3.61 -4.05
CA PHE A 75 -16.99 3.07 -2.97
C PHE A 75 -16.16 1.86 -3.42
N CYS A 76 -16.78 0.90 -4.11
CA CYS A 76 -16.08 -0.27 -4.66
C CYS A 76 -15.12 0.14 -5.79
N SER A 77 -15.52 1.06 -6.67
CA SER A 77 -14.68 1.56 -7.76
C SER A 77 -13.43 2.25 -7.23
N LEU A 78 -13.55 3.04 -6.15
CA LEU A 78 -12.43 3.69 -5.50
C LEU A 78 -11.51 2.66 -4.81
N ALA A 79 -12.07 1.66 -4.15
CA ALA A 79 -11.27 0.56 -3.60
C ALA A 79 -10.51 -0.19 -4.70
N ASN A 80 -11.14 -0.43 -5.85
CA ASN A 80 -10.49 -1.07 -7.00
C ASN A 80 -9.40 -0.17 -7.60
N HIS A 81 -9.60 1.14 -7.63
CA HIS A 81 -8.57 2.09 -8.03
C HIS A 81 -7.32 2.01 -7.12
N TYR A 82 -7.48 1.96 -5.80
CA TYR A 82 -6.33 1.74 -4.91
C TYR A 82 -5.70 0.36 -5.09
N ALA A 83 -6.53 -0.67 -5.32
CA ALA A 83 -6.08 -2.03 -5.55
C ALA A 83 -5.22 -2.18 -6.81
N SER A 84 -5.56 -1.48 -7.89
CA SER A 84 -4.82 -1.50 -9.16
C SER A 84 -3.52 -0.67 -9.12
N ASN A 85 -3.46 0.31 -8.24
CA ASN A 85 -2.26 1.13 -7.97
C ASN A 85 -1.36 0.57 -6.84
N THR A 86 -1.61 -0.66 -6.38
CA THR A 86 -0.81 -1.32 -5.34
C THR A 86 0.04 -2.44 -5.94
N PRO A 87 1.33 -2.56 -5.57
CA PRO A 87 2.20 -3.66 -5.98
C PRO A 87 1.57 -5.05 -5.81
N GLN A 88 1.71 -5.92 -6.81
CA GLN A 88 1.20 -7.28 -6.75
C GLN A 88 1.91 -8.15 -5.71
N SER A 89 3.13 -7.75 -5.32
CA SER A 89 3.87 -8.33 -4.19
C SER A 89 3.05 -8.31 -2.91
N PHE A 90 2.19 -7.31 -2.69
CA PHE A 90 1.27 -7.28 -1.56
C PHE A 90 0.35 -8.51 -1.51
N ARG A 91 -0.17 -8.95 -2.65
CA ARG A 91 -1.01 -10.14 -2.70
C ARG A 91 -0.17 -11.40 -2.58
N LYS A 92 0.89 -11.51 -3.39
CA LYS A 92 1.69 -12.74 -3.50
C LYS A 92 2.45 -13.09 -2.21
N GLU A 93 3.10 -12.11 -1.58
CA GLU A 93 3.94 -12.36 -0.41
C GLU A 93 3.12 -12.62 0.86
N PHE A 94 1.94 -12.02 0.96
CA PHE A 94 1.12 -12.08 2.16
C PHE A 94 -0.01 -13.12 2.07
N TYR A 95 -0.29 -13.70 0.89
CA TYR A 95 -1.39 -14.65 0.70
C TYR A 95 -1.31 -15.82 1.69
N SER A 96 -0.15 -16.48 1.77
CA SER A 96 0.02 -17.64 2.64
C SER A 96 -0.11 -17.28 4.11
N CYS A 97 0.35 -16.09 4.51
CA CYS A 97 0.27 -15.62 5.89
C CYS A 97 -1.16 -15.22 6.31
N LEU A 98 -1.96 -14.68 5.40
CA LEU A 98 -3.27 -14.10 5.73
C LEU A 98 -4.44 -15.05 5.46
N PHE A 99 -4.35 -15.90 4.45
CA PHE A 99 -5.49 -16.67 3.92
C PHE A 99 -5.24 -18.18 3.79
N SER A 100 -4.00 -18.66 3.95
CA SER A 100 -3.69 -20.09 3.86
C SER A 100 -3.69 -20.75 5.24
N GLU A 101 -4.32 -21.91 5.35
CA GLU A 101 -4.38 -22.70 6.58
C GLU A 101 -3.16 -23.63 6.76
N THR A 102 -2.37 -23.85 5.71
CA THR A 102 -1.43 -24.98 5.63
C THR A 102 -0.02 -24.69 6.14
N ASP A 103 0.33 -23.46 6.52
CA ASP A 103 1.71 -23.12 6.83
C ASP A 103 1.92 -22.61 8.27
N ARG A 104 2.25 -23.55 9.18
CA ARG A 104 2.73 -23.24 10.53
C ARG A 104 4.16 -22.64 10.54
N SER A 105 4.78 -22.40 9.38
CA SER A 105 5.95 -21.49 9.27
C SER A 105 5.58 -20.00 9.46
N PHE A 106 4.33 -19.73 9.87
CA PHE A 106 3.77 -18.48 10.37
C PHE A 106 4.73 -17.62 11.21
N SER A 107 5.74 -18.19 11.85
CA SER A 107 6.72 -17.44 12.63
C SER A 107 7.60 -16.53 11.75
N GLN A 108 8.38 -17.05 10.80
CA GLN A 108 9.41 -16.25 10.12
C GLN A 108 8.85 -15.12 9.24
N LYS A 109 7.82 -15.39 8.43
CA LYS A 109 7.23 -14.34 7.57
C LYS A 109 6.36 -13.35 8.35
N ALA A 110 5.64 -13.76 9.39
CA ALA A 110 4.88 -12.80 10.20
C ALA A 110 5.80 -11.85 10.98
N TYR A 111 6.95 -12.34 11.50
CA TYR A 111 7.96 -11.46 12.11
C TYR A 111 8.45 -10.38 11.13
N SER A 112 8.55 -10.71 9.83
CA SER A 112 8.89 -9.73 8.80
C SER A 112 7.84 -8.64 8.63
N ILE A 113 6.54 -8.91 8.86
CA ILE A 113 5.48 -7.90 8.76
C ILE A 113 5.54 -6.94 9.94
N TYR A 114 5.69 -7.46 11.16
CA TYR A 114 5.76 -6.63 12.38
C TYR A 114 6.99 -5.73 12.42
N GLN A 115 8.05 -6.08 11.70
CA GLN A 115 9.29 -5.31 11.61
C GLN A 115 9.38 -4.48 10.33
N ALA A 116 8.45 -4.63 9.38
CA ALA A 116 8.46 -3.87 8.14
C ALA A 116 8.13 -2.40 8.39
N LEU A 117 9.00 -1.50 7.90
CA LEU A 117 8.76 -0.05 7.92
C LEU A 117 7.89 0.41 6.73
N CYS A 118 7.90 -0.36 5.64
CA CYS A 118 7.13 -0.10 4.43
C CYS A 118 6.78 -1.43 3.74
N LEU A 119 5.93 -1.35 2.71
CA LEU A 119 5.52 -2.53 1.95
C LEU A 119 6.69 -3.10 1.13
N PRO A 120 7.05 -4.39 1.28
CA PRO A 120 8.10 -5.00 0.48
C PRO A 120 7.62 -5.24 -0.97
N VAL A 121 8.52 -5.06 -1.93
CA VAL A 121 8.29 -5.35 -3.35
C VAL A 121 9.29 -6.42 -3.81
N SER A 122 8.78 -7.48 -4.43
CA SER A 122 9.60 -8.57 -4.94
C SER A 122 10.42 -8.14 -6.17
N VAL A 123 11.64 -8.64 -6.27
CA VAL A 123 12.51 -8.37 -7.44
C VAL A 123 11.87 -8.86 -8.74
N GLN A 124 11.12 -9.96 -8.69
CA GLN A 124 10.40 -10.48 -9.85
C GLN A 124 9.40 -9.47 -10.41
N GLU A 125 8.69 -8.76 -9.54
CA GLU A 125 7.76 -7.71 -9.96
C GLU A 125 8.50 -6.51 -10.58
N LEU A 126 9.62 -6.08 -9.98
CA LEU A 126 10.44 -4.99 -10.52
C LEU A 126 10.93 -5.29 -11.94
N LEU A 127 11.37 -6.53 -12.20
CA LEU A 127 11.83 -6.96 -13.51
C LEU A 127 10.69 -7.04 -14.53
N GLN A 128 9.52 -7.54 -14.12
CA GLN A 128 8.34 -7.63 -15.00
C GLN A 128 7.80 -6.25 -15.38
N ALA A 129 7.72 -5.32 -14.42
CA ALA A 129 7.27 -3.96 -14.64
C ALA A 129 8.15 -3.22 -15.67
N ASN A 130 9.46 -3.48 -15.67
CA ASN A 130 10.40 -2.89 -16.62
C ASN A 130 10.37 -3.52 -18.02
N GLN A 131 9.84 -4.75 -18.17
CA GLN A 131 9.77 -5.45 -19.47
C GLN A 131 8.48 -5.17 -20.25
N LEU A 132 7.37 -4.88 -19.57
CA LEU A 132 6.03 -4.82 -20.16
C LEU A 132 5.71 -3.53 -20.95
N GLY A 133 6.71 -2.73 -21.33
CA GLY A 133 6.51 -1.60 -22.26
C GLY A 133 5.48 -0.55 -21.79
N GLY A 134 5.32 -0.36 -20.48
CA GLY A 134 4.63 0.80 -19.88
C GLY A 134 3.10 0.88 -20.06
N THR A 135 2.41 -0.12 -20.61
CA THR A 135 1.01 0.07 -21.05
C THR A 135 -0.09 -0.20 -20.02
N ALA A 136 0.19 -0.76 -18.84
CA ALA A 136 -0.75 -0.77 -17.71
C ALA A 136 -0.08 -1.26 -16.41
N GLY A 137 -0.30 -0.57 -15.29
CA GLY A 137 0.07 -1.04 -13.94
C GLY A 137 1.09 -0.16 -13.20
N VAL A 138 1.50 -0.63 -12.02
CA VAL A 138 2.45 0.08 -11.13
C VAL A 138 3.84 0.15 -11.78
N ARG A 139 4.38 1.36 -11.91
CA ARG A 139 5.76 1.63 -12.38
C ARG A 139 6.67 1.89 -11.19
N TYR A 140 7.95 1.54 -11.32
CA TYR A 140 8.93 1.69 -10.25
C TYR A 140 10.09 2.58 -10.69
N PHE A 141 10.38 3.58 -9.86
CA PHE A 141 11.64 4.32 -9.93
C PHE A 141 12.58 3.73 -8.87
N ILE A 142 13.62 3.02 -9.32
CA ILE A 142 14.48 2.24 -8.43
C ILE A 142 15.57 3.16 -7.86
N ILE A 143 15.78 3.09 -6.55
CA ILE A 143 16.82 3.84 -5.84
C ILE A 143 17.76 2.82 -5.20
N ASP A 144 19.05 2.89 -5.54
CA ASP A 144 20.08 2.08 -4.90
C ASP A 144 20.69 2.89 -3.75
N CYS A 145 20.45 2.45 -2.52
CA CYS A 145 20.92 3.15 -1.32
C CYS A 145 22.26 2.62 -0.76
N ARG A 146 22.91 1.70 -1.47
CA ARG A 146 24.18 1.10 -1.02
C ARG A 146 25.33 2.11 -1.12
N PRO A 147 26.43 1.89 -0.38
CA PRO A 147 27.64 2.71 -0.50
C PRO A 147 28.16 2.77 -1.94
N ALA A 148 28.77 3.89 -2.32
CA ALA A 148 29.28 4.14 -3.67
C ALA A 148 30.18 3.02 -4.22
N GLU A 149 31.02 2.40 -3.40
CA GLU A 149 31.88 1.28 -3.81
C GLU A 149 31.06 0.07 -4.32
N GLN A 150 29.97 -0.27 -3.62
CA GLN A 150 29.10 -1.39 -3.99
C GLN A 150 28.26 -1.08 -5.22
N TYR A 151 27.78 0.16 -5.34
CA TYR A 151 27.05 0.64 -6.51
C TYR A 151 27.96 0.61 -7.76
N ASN A 152 29.16 1.18 -7.67
CA ASN A 152 30.12 1.24 -8.77
C ASN A 152 30.64 -0.13 -9.19
N SER A 153 30.67 -1.10 -8.27
CA SER A 153 31.02 -2.49 -8.59
C SER A 153 30.03 -3.10 -9.57
N LYS A 154 28.72 -3.11 -9.22
CA LYS A 154 27.58 -3.51 -10.07
C LYS A 154 26.28 -2.95 -9.48
N HIS A 155 25.40 -2.47 -10.35
CA HIS A 155 24.06 -2.00 -9.99
C HIS A 155 23.05 -2.31 -11.10
N LEU A 156 21.76 -2.14 -10.79
CA LEU A 156 20.70 -2.18 -11.80
C LEU A 156 20.81 -0.93 -12.68
N TYR A 157 20.86 -1.12 -14.00
CA TYR A 157 21.12 -0.03 -14.95
C TYR A 157 20.07 1.10 -14.91
N THR A 158 18.87 0.84 -14.38
CA THR A 158 17.79 1.84 -14.22
C THR A 158 17.73 2.49 -12.84
N ALA A 159 18.62 2.10 -11.91
CA ALA A 159 18.58 2.61 -10.55
C ALA A 159 19.28 3.97 -10.44
N PHE A 160 18.66 4.89 -9.70
CA PHE A 160 19.28 6.13 -9.25
C PHE A 160 20.09 5.84 -7.97
N HIS A 161 21.35 6.27 -7.91
CA HIS A 161 22.18 6.06 -6.72
C HIS A 161 21.95 7.16 -5.69
N LEU A 162 21.71 6.77 -4.43
CA LEU A 162 21.61 7.68 -3.29
C LEU A 162 22.41 7.08 -2.13
N ASP A 163 23.66 7.49 -1.95
CA ASP A 163 24.50 6.93 -0.88
C ASP A 163 23.96 7.29 0.51
N ALA A 164 23.47 6.29 1.25
CA ALA A 164 22.88 6.49 2.57
C ALA A 164 23.90 6.89 3.64
N ASN A 165 25.20 6.65 3.44
CA ASN A 165 26.23 7.07 4.40
C ASN A 165 26.34 8.59 4.50
N LEU A 166 26.06 9.30 3.39
CA LEU A 166 26.04 10.77 3.35
C LEU A 166 25.02 11.36 4.33
N LEU A 167 23.98 10.60 4.73
CA LEU A 167 23.02 11.07 5.72
C LEU A 167 23.68 11.47 7.06
N LEU A 168 24.76 10.79 7.43
CA LEU A 168 25.52 11.06 8.65
C LEU A 168 26.83 11.82 8.38
N GLU A 169 27.45 11.56 7.23
CA GLU A 169 28.78 12.11 6.88
C GLU A 169 28.69 13.52 6.30
N ASP A 170 27.81 13.75 5.33
CA ASP A 170 27.55 15.06 4.71
C ASP A 170 26.06 15.24 4.38
N PRO A 171 25.24 15.69 5.37
CA PRO A 171 23.81 15.88 5.16
C PRO A 171 23.45 16.89 4.07
N LYS A 172 24.36 17.82 3.72
CA LYS A 172 24.12 18.80 2.67
C LYS A 172 24.24 18.16 1.29
N GLU A 173 25.27 17.35 1.09
CA GLU A 173 25.43 16.57 -0.14
C GLU A 173 24.27 15.57 -0.32
N PHE A 174 23.87 14.90 0.76
CA PHE A 174 22.70 14.01 0.74
C PHE A 174 21.44 14.77 0.30
N ALA A 175 21.17 15.94 0.88
CA ALA A 175 20.01 16.76 0.51
C ALA A 175 20.04 17.19 -0.97
N GLY A 176 21.20 17.63 -1.47
CA GLY A 176 21.36 17.98 -2.89
C GLY A 176 21.12 16.81 -3.83
N THR A 177 21.54 15.59 -3.43
CA THR A 177 21.29 14.36 -4.18
C THR A 177 19.80 13.97 -4.17
N VAL A 178 19.10 14.20 -3.05
CA VAL A 178 17.64 13.99 -2.95
C VAL A 178 16.89 14.95 -3.87
N ASP A 179 17.30 16.22 -3.96
CA ASP A 179 16.69 17.18 -4.90
C ASP A 179 16.87 16.72 -6.36
N ALA A 180 18.07 16.24 -6.72
CA ALA A 180 18.34 15.67 -8.04
C ALA A 180 17.52 14.41 -8.32
N LEU A 181 17.33 13.55 -7.32
CA LEU A 181 16.50 12.35 -7.39
C LEU A 181 15.04 12.69 -7.71
N LEU A 182 14.47 13.67 -7.00
CA LEU A 182 13.09 14.09 -7.20
C LEU A 182 12.90 14.75 -8.57
N ALA A 183 13.89 15.51 -9.05
CA ALA A 183 13.88 16.08 -10.40
C ALA A 183 13.92 14.97 -11.47
N ALA A 184 14.81 13.98 -11.32
CA ALA A 184 14.92 12.85 -12.24
C ALA A 184 13.63 12.00 -12.26
N GLN A 185 13.01 11.78 -11.10
CA GLN A 185 11.74 11.09 -11.01
C GLN A 185 10.63 11.82 -11.78
N ARG A 186 10.54 13.15 -11.62
CA ARG A 186 9.54 13.96 -12.36
C ARG A 186 9.72 13.82 -13.87
N HIS A 187 10.96 13.92 -14.36
CA HIS A 187 11.25 13.71 -15.78
C HIS A 187 10.89 12.30 -16.27
N ALA A 188 11.08 11.27 -15.45
CA ALA A 188 10.70 9.90 -15.80
C ALA A 188 9.19 9.65 -15.78
N ILE A 189 8.42 10.46 -15.04
CA ILE A 189 6.95 10.40 -15.04
C ILE A 189 6.39 11.06 -16.31
N ASP A 190 6.99 12.17 -16.74
CA ASP A 190 6.56 12.99 -17.89
C ASP A 190 6.98 12.42 -19.26
N ALA A 191 7.97 11.52 -19.28
CA ALA A 191 8.48 10.83 -20.47
C ALA A 191 7.67 9.57 -20.82
#